data_AF-A0AAJ4KV54-F1
#
_entry.id   AF-A0AAJ4KV54-F1
#
_cell.length_a   1.000
_cell.length_b   1.000
_cell.length_c   1.000
_cell.angle_alpha   90.00
_cell.angle_beta   90.00
_cell.angle_gamma   90.00
#
_symmetry.space_group_name_H-M   'P 1'
#
loop_
_entity.id
_entity.type
_entity.pdbx_description
1 polymer ?
#
loop_
_entity_poly.entity_id
_entity_poly.type
_entity_poly.pdbx_seq_one_letter_code
_entity_poly.pdbx_strand_id
1 'polypeptide(L)'
;MVLLFLMFLVAFLRPLGNPMTTTATAAYVRGSVVNGFLQGYNTMDVLAGLAFWVTVVTAVRQMGQKRAGAVSKVVAKSGFLAMAGVALIYLLLIVVGAMSLGRFKLSADGGVAFTQLVNYYGGAFVQAVLAVLITVTCLTTAVGLVAAFAQDFHKHFLQLSYHAWLTLTTLASFVIANFGLQQIIAWSTPMLMFLYPLAMVLILLSVFSPFFNRDGVVYAFVVVMTIVPALGEMVVAFPSVVSASAFGKLVATWRDLLPLSGLGLSWVVPALVGLVLGLGVHAWRVRQAATSEVVD
;
A
#
# COMPACT_ATOMS: atom_id res chain seq x y z
N MET A 1 -20.47 5.55 3.47
CA MET A 1 -20.07 6.18 4.75
C MET A 1 -21.17 6.19 5.80
N VAL A 2 -22.37 6.72 5.52
CA VAL A 2 -23.49 6.74 6.50
C VAL A 2 -23.84 5.35 7.04
N LEU A 3 -23.92 4.34 6.17
CA LEU A 3 -24.26 2.97 6.59
C LEU A 3 -23.16 2.31 7.44
N LEU A 4 -21.87 2.58 7.14
CA LEU A 4 -20.76 2.14 7.98
C LEU A 4 -20.80 2.81 9.36
N PHE A 5 -21.13 4.10 9.42
CA PHE A 5 -21.27 4.83 10.67
C PHE A 5 -22.40 4.27 11.54
N LEU A 6 -23.57 3.98 10.95
CA LEU A 6 -24.68 3.32 11.64
C LEU A 6 -24.28 1.93 12.15
N MET A 7 -23.53 1.16 11.37
CA MET A 7 -23.04 -0.15 11.80
C MET A 7 -22.09 -0.03 13.00
N PHE A 8 -21.17 0.95 12.98
CA PHE A 8 -20.32 1.22 14.15
C PHE A 8 -21.15 1.59 15.36
N LEU A 9 -22.11 2.51 15.23
CA LEU A 9 -23.00 2.90 16.31
C LEU A 9 -23.69 1.68 16.94
N VAL A 10 -24.26 0.80 16.13
CA VAL A 10 -24.93 -0.43 16.60
C VAL A 10 -23.92 -1.39 17.26
N ALA A 11 -22.73 -1.55 16.69
CA ALA A 11 -21.70 -2.43 17.24
C ALA A 11 -21.17 -1.94 18.61
N PHE A 12 -21.06 -0.64 18.82
CA PHE A 12 -20.67 -0.06 20.11
C PHE A 12 -21.81 -0.10 21.13
N LEU A 13 -23.07 0.03 20.69
CA LEU A 13 -24.24 -0.09 21.57
C LEU A 13 -24.52 -1.53 22.01
N ARG A 14 -24.12 -2.53 21.22
CA ARG A 14 -24.31 -3.96 21.51
C ARG A 14 -23.00 -4.74 21.29
N PRO A 15 -22.00 -4.59 22.18
CA PRO A 15 -20.71 -5.24 22.00
C PRO A 15 -20.83 -6.77 22.05
N LEU A 16 -20.28 -7.44 21.05
CA LEU A 16 -20.24 -8.91 20.92
C LEU A 16 -19.34 -9.60 21.96
N GLY A 17 -18.48 -8.84 22.62
CA GLY A 17 -17.55 -9.31 23.64
C GLY A 17 -16.65 -8.20 24.13
N ASN A 18 -15.89 -8.45 25.20
CA ASN A 18 -14.89 -7.50 25.69
C ASN A 18 -13.57 -7.73 24.94
N PRO A 19 -13.08 -6.74 24.16
CA PRO A 19 -11.81 -6.87 23.42
C PRO A 19 -10.59 -6.99 24.35
N MET A 20 -10.73 -6.69 25.64
CA MET A 20 -9.67 -6.83 26.64
C MET A 20 -9.49 -8.27 27.17
N THR A 21 -10.50 -9.14 26.99
CA THR A 21 -10.46 -10.53 27.50
C THR A 21 -10.13 -11.56 26.42
N THR A 22 -10.07 -11.14 25.15
CA THR A 22 -9.75 -12.02 24.02
C THR A 22 -8.26 -12.32 23.96
N THR A 23 -7.90 -13.58 23.70
CA THR A 23 -6.51 -14.02 23.57
C THR A 23 -5.83 -13.31 22.41
N ALA A 24 -4.85 -12.46 22.71
CA ALA A 24 -4.06 -11.77 21.71
C ALA A 24 -3.23 -12.76 20.88
N THR A 25 -3.25 -12.62 19.56
CA THR A 25 -2.43 -13.42 18.65
C THR A 25 -0.95 -13.18 18.92
N ALA A 26 -0.11 -14.20 18.75
CA ALA A 26 1.35 -14.09 18.92
C ALA A 26 1.97 -12.93 18.11
N ALA A 27 1.44 -12.67 16.91
CA ALA A 27 1.85 -11.56 16.05
C ALA A 27 1.52 -10.18 16.64
N TYR A 28 0.42 -10.06 17.38
CA TYR A 28 0.05 -8.82 18.08
C TYR A 28 0.93 -8.59 19.31
N VAL A 29 1.20 -9.65 20.08
CA VAL A 29 2.01 -9.57 21.31
C VAL A 29 3.49 -9.26 21.01
N ARG A 30 4.06 -9.86 19.96
CA ARG A 30 5.49 -9.73 19.65
C ARG A 30 5.85 -8.53 18.78
N GLY A 31 4.88 -7.81 18.21
CA GLY A 31 5.17 -6.72 17.28
C GLY A 31 3.95 -6.07 16.64
N SER A 32 3.01 -5.59 17.45
CA SER A 32 1.76 -4.94 16.98
C SER A 32 1.98 -3.82 15.97
N VAL A 33 2.98 -2.96 16.19
CA VAL A 33 3.28 -1.81 15.29
C VAL A 33 3.79 -2.29 13.94
N VAL A 34 4.75 -3.21 13.92
CA VAL A 34 5.31 -3.76 12.67
C VAL A 34 4.25 -4.57 11.93
N ASN A 35 3.47 -5.38 12.65
CA ASN A 35 2.39 -6.13 12.02
C ASN A 35 1.35 -5.20 11.41
N GLY A 36 0.92 -4.16 12.13
CA GLY A 36 0.01 -3.14 11.61
C GLY A 36 0.55 -2.43 10.37
N PHE A 37 1.85 -2.11 10.37
CA PHE A 37 2.53 -1.52 9.22
C PHE A 37 2.52 -2.45 7.99
N LEU A 38 2.86 -3.73 8.16
CA LEU A 38 2.82 -4.73 7.08
C LEU A 38 1.39 -4.99 6.60
N GLN A 39 0.40 -5.03 7.50
CA GLN A 39 -1.00 -5.15 7.11
C GLN A 39 -1.46 -3.94 6.29
N GLY A 40 -0.89 -2.76 6.54
CA GLY A 40 -1.07 -1.58 5.71
C GLY A 40 -0.70 -1.80 4.24
N TYR A 41 0.21 -2.72 3.91
CA TYR A 41 0.56 -3.00 2.51
C TYR A 41 -0.63 -3.59 1.74
N ASN A 42 -1.46 -4.39 2.40
CA ASN A 42 -2.63 -5.01 1.78
C ASN A 42 -3.73 -3.98 1.42
N THR A 43 -3.67 -2.75 1.95
CA THR A 43 -4.63 -1.69 1.61
C THR A 43 -4.39 -1.11 0.21
N MET A 44 -3.17 -1.25 -0.33
CA MET A 44 -2.75 -0.72 -1.63
C MET A 44 -2.85 0.81 -1.80
N ASP A 45 -3.19 1.57 -0.75
CA ASP A 45 -3.44 3.03 -0.81
C ASP A 45 -2.24 3.82 -1.34
N VAL A 46 -1.02 3.43 -0.95
CA VAL A 46 0.22 4.10 -1.38
C VAL A 46 0.45 3.92 -2.88
N LEU A 47 0.31 2.68 -3.37
CA LEU A 47 0.52 2.36 -4.79
C LEU A 47 -0.57 2.99 -5.65
N ALA A 48 -1.82 2.93 -5.19
CA ALA A 48 -2.94 3.55 -5.87
C ALA A 48 -2.71 5.08 -5.95
N GLY A 49 -2.32 5.71 -4.84
CA GLY A 49 -1.94 7.12 -4.80
C GLY A 49 -0.89 7.48 -5.85
N LEU A 50 0.17 6.70 -6.01
CA LEU A 50 1.18 6.91 -7.05
C LEU A 50 0.62 6.76 -8.47
N ALA A 51 -0.31 5.83 -8.70
CA ALA A 51 -0.89 5.58 -10.02
C ALA A 51 -1.88 6.67 -10.46
N PHE A 52 -2.73 7.19 -9.56
CA PHE A 52 -3.77 8.15 -9.93
C PHE A 52 -3.50 9.60 -9.50
N TRP A 53 -2.34 9.93 -8.91
CA TRP A 53 -2.06 11.29 -8.42
C TRP A 53 -2.21 12.36 -9.51
N VAL A 54 -1.84 12.04 -10.76
CA VAL A 54 -1.93 12.95 -11.91
C VAL A 54 -3.37 13.37 -12.14
N THR A 55 -4.31 12.43 -12.03
CA THR A 55 -5.75 12.69 -12.17
C THR A 55 -6.24 13.62 -11.06
N VAL A 56 -5.83 13.38 -9.81
CA VAL A 56 -6.19 14.24 -8.67
C VAL A 56 -5.67 15.67 -8.87
N VAL A 57 -4.42 15.81 -9.29
CA VAL A 57 -3.82 17.14 -9.53
C VAL A 57 -4.44 17.84 -10.72
N THR A 58 -4.81 17.10 -11.76
CA THR A 58 -5.52 17.65 -12.92
C THR A 58 -6.91 18.12 -12.53
N ALA A 59 -7.65 17.35 -11.71
CA ALA A 59 -8.95 17.75 -11.19
C ALA A 59 -8.86 19.03 -10.35
N VAL A 60 -7.88 19.14 -9.46
CA VAL A 60 -7.67 20.37 -8.66
C VAL A 60 -7.32 21.57 -9.55
N ARG A 61 -6.54 21.37 -10.62
CA ARG A 61 -6.25 22.44 -11.59
C ARG A 61 -7.50 22.89 -12.35
N GLN A 62 -8.38 21.95 -12.70
CA GLN A 62 -9.66 22.24 -13.36
C GLN A 62 -10.62 23.04 -12.47
N MET A 63 -10.53 22.90 -11.15
CA MET A 63 -11.26 23.74 -10.18
C MET A 63 -10.73 25.19 -10.07
N GLY A 64 -9.83 25.62 -10.95
CA GLY A 64 -9.34 27.00 -11.04
C GLY A 64 -8.00 27.28 -10.33
N GLN A 65 -7.39 26.30 -9.67
CA GLN A 65 -6.08 26.45 -9.02
C GLN A 65 -4.94 26.23 -10.03
N LYS A 66 -4.37 27.32 -10.58
CA LYS A 66 -3.30 27.23 -11.60
C LYS A 66 -1.88 27.26 -11.04
N ARG A 67 -1.67 27.82 -9.84
CA ARG A 67 -0.33 27.96 -9.23
C ARG A 67 0.07 26.64 -8.55
N ALA A 68 1.25 26.11 -8.90
CA ALA A 68 1.74 24.83 -8.36
C ALA A 68 1.69 24.75 -6.82
N GLY A 69 2.16 25.79 -6.12
CA GLY A 69 2.11 25.83 -4.65
C GLY A 69 0.68 25.87 -4.08
N ALA A 70 -0.27 26.48 -4.78
CA ALA A 70 -1.67 26.50 -4.35
C ALA A 70 -2.32 25.13 -4.53
N VAL A 71 -2.05 24.45 -5.65
CA VAL A 71 -2.49 23.07 -5.91
C VAL A 71 -1.95 22.13 -4.83
N SER A 72 -0.64 22.18 -4.53
CA SER A 72 -0.04 21.35 -3.49
C SER A 72 -0.66 21.61 -2.11
N LYS A 73 -0.97 22.86 -1.76
CA LYS A 73 -1.60 23.20 -0.47
C LYS A 73 -3.03 22.69 -0.36
N VAL A 74 -3.81 22.79 -1.45
CA VAL A 74 -5.18 22.26 -1.49
C VAL A 74 -5.15 20.73 -1.36
N VAL A 75 -4.33 20.06 -2.16
CA VAL A 75 -4.17 18.59 -2.14
C VAL A 75 -3.69 18.10 -0.77
N ALA A 76 -2.72 18.79 -0.15
CA ALA A 76 -2.23 18.42 1.18
C ALA A 76 -3.31 18.55 2.25
N LYS A 77 -4.08 19.64 2.24
CA LYS A 77 -5.18 19.85 3.20
C LYS A 77 -6.32 18.85 3.02
N SER A 78 -6.75 18.64 1.77
CA SER A 78 -7.81 17.66 1.48
C SER A 78 -7.35 16.24 1.77
N GLY A 79 -6.10 15.92 1.44
CA GLY A 79 -5.47 14.63 1.73
C GLY A 79 -5.38 14.36 3.23
N PHE A 80 -4.96 15.35 4.03
CA PHE A 80 -4.91 15.21 5.49
C PHE A 80 -6.30 14.93 6.10
N LEU A 81 -7.32 15.66 5.66
CA LEU A 81 -8.70 15.42 6.11
C LEU A 81 -9.20 14.02 5.72
N ALA A 82 -8.92 13.59 4.48
CA ALA A 82 -9.28 12.25 4.01
C ALA A 82 -8.57 11.15 4.80
N MET A 83 -7.25 11.28 5.02
CA MET A 83 -6.46 10.34 5.81
C MET A 83 -6.95 10.24 7.25
N ALA A 84 -7.29 11.37 7.88
CA ALA A 84 -7.85 11.36 9.25
C ALA A 84 -9.18 10.61 9.32
N GLY A 85 -10.07 10.80 8.33
CA GLY A 85 -11.33 10.07 8.24
C GLY A 85 -11.13 8.57 8.04
N VAL A 86 -10.22 8.18 7.14
CA VAL A 86 -9.88 6.78 6.89
C VAL A 86 -9.24 6.14 8.12
N ALA A 87 -8.31 6.82 8.78
CA ALA A 87 -7.67 6.34 10.01
C ALA A 87 -8.70 6.08 11.13
N LEU A 88 -9.67 6.99 11.30
CA LEU A 88 -10.76 6.80 12.25
C LEU A 88 -11.59 5.56 11.90
N ILE A 89 -11.97 5.37 10.64
CA ILE A 89 -12.73 4.20 10.19
C ILE A 89 -11.95 2.90 10.46
N TYR A 90 -10.65 2.87 10.16
CA TYR A 90 -9.81 1.70 10.44
C TYR A 90 -9.74 1.39 11.94
N LEU A 91 -9.62 2.42 12.79
CA LEU A 91 -9.62 2.22 14.25
C LEU A 91 -10.93 1.59 14.71
N LEU A 92 -12.07 2.10 14.23
CA LEU A 92 -13.39 1.53 14.57
C LEU A 92 -13.52 0.08 14.04
N LEU A 93 -13.03 -0.20 12.84
CA LEU A 93 -13.01 -1.57 12.29
C LEU A 93 -12.14 -2.52 13.11
N ILE A 94 -10.98 -2.08 13.58
CA ILE A 94 -10.08 -2.88 14.42
C ILE A 94 -10.78 -3.24 15.74
N VAL A 95 -11.42 -2.26 16.39
CA VAL A 95 -12.13 -2.47 17.65
C VAL A 95 -13.30 -3.43 17.47
N VAL A 96 -14.11 -3.23 16.44
CA VAL A 96 -15.27 -4.09 16.15
C VAL A 96 -14.82 -5.49 15.70
N GLY A 97 -13.73 -5.59 14.94
CA GLY A 97 -13.10 -6.84 14.58
C GLY A 97 -12.62 -7.63 15.80
N ALA A 98 -11.98 -6.95 16.77
CA ALA A 98 -11.57 -7.55 18.03
C ALA A 98 -12.77 -8.00 18.88
N MET A 99 -13.83 -7.19 18.96
CA MET A 99 -15.07 -7.56 19.67
C MET A 99 -15.74 -8.80 19.04
N SER A 100 -15.63 -8.99 17.73
CA SER A 100 -16.23 -10.13 17.05
C SER A 100 -15.66 -11.49 17.51
N LEU A 101 -14.41 -11.51 18.00
CA LEU A 101 -13.75 -12.70 18.57
C LEU A 101 -14.38 -13.18 19.89
N GLY A 102 -15.21 -12.36 20.54
CA GLY A 102 -15.98 -12.79 21.71
C GLY A 102 -17.05 -13.85 21.37
N ARG A 103 -17.44 -13.97 20.10
CA ARG A 103 -18.50 -14.88 19.65
C ARG A 103 -18.09 -15.75 18.47
N PHE A 104 -17.31 -15.21 17.54
CA PHE A 104 -16.84 -15.90 16.34
C PHE A 104 -15.40 -16.36 16.52
N LYS A 105 -15.05 -17.46 15.85
CA LYS A 105 -13.64 -17.87 15.71
C LYS A 105 -12.95 -16.91 14.74
N LEU A 106 -11.62 -16.83 14.82
CA LEU A 106 -10.82 -16.05 13.89
C LEU A 106 -11.14 -16.47 12.44
N SER A 107 -11.66 -15.54 11.64
CA SER A 107 -12.02 -15.77 10.25
C SER A 107 -10.77 -15.85 9.37
N ALA A 108 -10.87 -16.56 8.24
CA ALA A 108 -9.75 -16.76 7.33
C ALA A 108 -9.32 -15.47 6.60
N ASP A 109 -10.25 -14.53 6.40
CA ASP A 109 -9.99 -13.22 5.81
C ASP A 109 -10.96 -12.15 6.33
N GLY A 110 -10.62 -10.89 6.09
CA GLY A 110 -11.41 -9.73 6.54
C GLY A 110 -12.78 -9.61 5.87
N GLY A 111 -12.96 -10.14 4.66
CA GLY A 111 -14.25 -10.12 3.96
C GLY A 111 -15.27 -11.05 4.60
N VAL A 112 -14.83 -12.26 4.97
CA VAL A 112 -15.66 -13.22 5.72
C VAL A 112 -16.01 -12.68 7.10
N ALA A 113 -15.02 -12.15 7.84
CA ALA A 113 -15.25 -11.56 9.16
C ALA A 113 -16.29 -10.43 9.11
N PHE A 114 -16.15 -9.54 8.14
CA PHE A 114 -17.05 -8.40 7.95
C PHE A 114 -18.48 -8.84 7.58
N THR A 115 -18.61 -9.84 6.69
CA THR A 115 -19.92 -10.38 6.30
C THR A 115 -20.65 -11.03 7.48
N GLN A 116 -19.92 -11.80 8.31
CA GLN A 116 -20.46 -12.43 9.53
C GLN A 116 -20.98 -11.38 10.52
N LEU A 117 -20.21 -10.32 10.71
CA LEU A 117 -20.55 -9.20 11.58
C LEU A 117 -21.83 -8.48 11.10
N VAL A 118 -21.90 -8.19 9.80
CA VAL A 118 -23.05 -7.48 9.20
C VAL A 118 -24.31 -8.33 9.28
N ASN A 119 -24.20 -9.62 8.96
CA ASN A 119 -25.31 -10.55 9.06
C ASN A 119 -25.82 -10.63 10.51
N TYR A 120 -24.92 -10.64 11.49
CA TYR A 120 -25.29 -10.66 12.90
C TYR A 120 -26.09 -9.42 13.34
N TYR A 121 -25.64 -8.22 12.98
CA TYR A 121 -26.31 -6.98 13.44
C TYR A 121 -27.53 -6.58 12.62
N GLY A 122 -27.55 -6.87 11.32
CA GLY A 122 -28.55 -6.35 10.39
C GLY A 122 -29.33 -7.40 9.60
N GLY A 123 -29.00 -8.68 9.79
CA GLY A 123 -29.64 -9.79 9.07
C GLY A 123 -29.42 -9.73 7.55
N ALA A 124 -30.22 -10.50 6.81
CA ALA A 124 -30.08 -10.65 5.36
C ALA A 124 -30.36 -9.35 4.58
N PHE A 125 -31.27 -8.50 5.07
CA PHE A 125 -31.62 -7.25 4.39
C PHE A 125 -30.44 -6.27 4.37
N VAL A 126 -29.82 -6.00 5.52
CA VAL A 126 -28.66 -5.10 5.59
C VAL A 126 -27.47 -5.69 4.84
N GLN A 127 -27.28 -7.01 4.88
CA GLN A 127 -26.25 -7.69 4.10
C GLN A 127 -26.44 -7.46 2.58
N ALA A 128 -27.66 -7.58 2.06
CA ALA A 128 -27.94 -7.36 0.65
C ALA A 128 -27.69 -5.90 0.22
N VAL A 129 -28.16 -4.94 1.02
CA VAL A 129 -27.90 -3.52 0.78
C VAL A 129 -26.41 -3.21 0.80
N LEU A 130 -25.68 -3.78 1.75
CA LEU A 130 -24.25 -3.58 1.88
C LEU A 130 -23.47 -4.21 0.71
N ALA A 131 -23.89 -5.38 0.23
CA ALA A 131 -23.30 -6.00 -0.96
C ALA A 131 -23.38 -5.06 -2.16
N VAL A 132 -24.56 -4.48 -2.43
CA VAL A 132 -24.75 -3.51 -3.52
C VAL A 132 -23.87 -2.26 -3.32
N LEU A 133 -23.85 -1.70 -2.10
CA LEU A 133 -23.03 -0.53 -1.80
C LEU A 133 -21.54 -0.79 -1.98
N ILE A 134 -21.04 -1.94 -1.52
CA ILE A 134 -19.65 -2.35 -1.71
C ILE A 134 -19.37 -2.51 -3.21
N THR A 135 -20.23 -3.18 -3.97
CA THR A 135 -20.07 -3.31 -5.42
C THR A 135 -19.95 -1.96 -6.09
N VAL A 136 -20.84 -1.01 -5.80
CA VAL A 136 -20.80 0.35 -6.38
C VAL A 136 -19.53 1.10 -5.96
N THR A 137 -19.12 0.99 -4.70
CA THR A 137 -17.93 1.68 -4.17
C THR A 137 -16.63 1.11 -4.73
N CYS A 138 -16.53 -0.22 -4.85
CA CYS A 138 -15.37 -0.88 -5.44
C CYS A 138 -15.33 -0.67 -6.97
N LEU A 139 -16.48 -0.56 -7.63
CA LEU A 139 -16.56 -0.32 -9.07
C LEU A 139 -15.93 1.02 -9.46
N THR A 140 -16.19 2.10 -8.73
CA THR A 140 -15.59 3.41 -9.03
C THR A 140 -14.07 3.40 -8.90
N THR A 141 -13.55 2.72 -7.87
CA THR A 141 -12.11 2.57 -7.64
C THR A 141 -11.47 1.71 -8.72
N ALA A 142 -12.09 0.57 -9.07
CA ALA A 142 -11.62 -0.31 -10.13
C ALA A 142 -11.59 0.40 -11.50
N VAL A 143 -12.66 1.13 -11.86
CA VAL A 143 -12.72 1.92 -13.09
C VAL A 143 -11.62 2.97 -13.12
N GLY A 144 -11.38 3.68 -12.01
CA GLY A 144 -10.31 4.67 -11.89
C GLY A 144 -8.93 4.07 -12.12
N LEU A 145 -8.63 2.92 -11.51
CA LEU A 145 -7.32 2.26 -11.63
C LEU A 145 -7.08 1.67 -13.02
N VAL A 146 -8.09 1.00 -13.59
CA VAL A 146 -8.00 0.42 -14.94
C VAL A 146 -7.85 1.51 -15.99
N ALA A 147 -8.56 2.64 -15.84
CA ALA A 147 -8.39 3.79 -16.73
C ALA A 147 -7.00 4.42 -16.62
N ALA A 148 -6.49 4.64 -15.39
CA ALA A 148 -5.15 5.19 -15.18
C ALA A 148 -4.07 4.26 -15.77
N PHE A 149 -4.17 2.95 -15.52
CA PHE A 149 -3.27 1.96 -16.08
C PHE A 149 -3.28 1.98 -17.61
N ALA A 150 -4.47 1.95 -18.23
CA ALA A 150 -4.59 1.98 -19.68
C ALA A 150 -4.06 3.31 -20.28
N GLN A 151 -4.23 4.44 -19.61
CA GLN A 151 -3.68 5.73 -20.03
C GLN A 151 -2.15 5.74 -19.99
N ASP A 152 -1.55 5.27 -18.90
CA ASP A 152 -0.10 5.27 -18.74
C ASP A 152 0.59 4.26 -19.66
N PHE A 153 0.02 3.06 -19.81
CA PHE A 153 0.54 2.06 -20.74
C PHE A 153 0.39 2.49 -22.20
N HIS A 154 -0.71 3.14 -22.58
CA HIS A 154 -0.84 3.67 -23.94
C HIS A 154 0.20 4.77 -24.23
N LYS A 155 0.53 5.62 -23.24
CA LYS A 155 1.57 6.65 -23.39
C LYS A 155 2.98 6.06 -23.53
N HIS A 156 3.28 4.97 -22.82
CA HIS A 156 4.62 4.36 -22.84
C HIS A 156 4.79 3.33 -23.97
N PHE A 157 3.73 2.58 -24.28
CA PHE A 157 3.68 1.55 -25.31
C PHE A 157 2.66 1.92 -26.38
N LEU A 158 3.11 2.69 -27.37
CA LEU A 158 2.29 3.21 -28.48
C LEU A 158 1.77 2.13 -29.45
N GLN A 159 2.15 0.86 -29.25
CA GLN A 159 1.76 -0.26 -30.12
C GLN A 159 0.28 -0.68 -29.94
N LEU A 160 -0.31 -0.42 -28.77
CA LEU A 160 -1.69 -0.80 -28.44
C LEU A 160 -2.51 0.45 -28.11
N SER A 161 -3.75 0.49 -28.60
CA SER A 161 -4.67 1.61 -28.33
C SER A 161 -5.12 1.61 -26.86
N TYR A 162 -5.53 2.77 -26.35
CA TYR A 162 -6.11 2.90 -25.02
C TYR A 162 -7.25 1.88 -24.79
N HIS A 163 -8.15 1.71 -25.76
CA HIS A 163 -9.25 0.75 -25.66
C HIS A 163 -8.78 -0.70 -25.59
N ALA A 164 -7.69 -1.07 -26.29
CA ALA A 164 -7.12 -2.41 -26.22
C ALA A 164 -6.49 -2.71 -24.86
N TRP A 165 -5.77 -1.74 -24.27
CA TRP A 165 -5.24 -1.88 -22.91
C TRP A 165 -6.35 -1.98 -21.86
N LEU A 166 -7.42 -1.19 -22.04
CA LEU A 166 -8.58 -1.20 -21.16
C LEU A 166 -9.28 -2.57 -21.17
N THR A 167 -9.54 -3.14 -22.36
CA THR A 167 -10.20 -4.45 -22.49
C THR A 167 -9.32 -5.57 -21.96
N LEU A 168 -8.01 -5.56 -22.28
CA LEU A 168 -7.05 -6.56 -21.78
C LEU A 168 -7.00 -6.57 -20.25
N THR A 169 -6.86 -5.39 -19.64
CA THR A 169 -6.75 -5.27 -18.17
C THR A 169 -8.05 -5.68 -17.48
N THR A 170 -9.20 -5.32 -18.07
CA THR A 170 -10.52 -5.71 -17.53
C THR A 170 -10.74 -7.21 -17.63
N LEU A 171 -10.43 -7.83 -18.77
CA LEU A 171 -10.56 -9.28 -18.97
C LEU A 171 -9.60 -10.06 -18.06
N ALA A 172 -8.35 -9.62 -17.94
CA ALA A 172 -7.39 -10.23 -17.03
C ALA A 172 -7.88 -10.14 -15.57
N SER A 173 -8.39 -8.98 -15.16
CA SER A 173 -8.96 -8.79 -13.81
C SER A 173 -10.18 -9.68 -13.58
N PHE A 174 -11.04 -9.85 -14.59
CA PHE A 174 -12.19 -10.75 -14.52
C PHE A 174 -11.75 -12.20 -14.32
N VAL A 175 -10.76 -12.68 -15.08
CA VAL A 175 -10.20 -14.04 -14.90
C VAL A 175 -9.63 -14.19 -13.48
N ILE A 176 -8.85 -13.22 -13.01
CA ILE A 176 -8.21 -13.28 -11.69
C ILE A 176 -9.25 -13.27 -10.56
N ALA A 177 -10.32 -12.49 -10.70
CA ALA A 177 -11.38 -12.38 -9.69
C ALA A 177 -12.08 -13.72 -9.37
N ASN A 178 -11.99 -14.72 -10.25
CA ASN A 178 -12.60 -16.04 -10.05
C ASN A 178 -11.78 -16.98 -9.13
N PHE A 179 -10.53 -16.67 -8.77
CA PHE A 179 -9.66 -17.57 -7.96
C PHE A 179 -9.89 -17.50 -6.45
N GLY A 180 -10.80 -16.63 -5.98
CA GLY A 180 -11.10 -16.45 -4.55
C GLY A 180 -10.14 -15.49 -3.83
N LEU A 181 -10.65 -14.80 -2.82
CA LEU A 181 -9.94 -13.69 -2.15
C LEU A 181 -8.61 -14.12 -1.51
N GLN A 182 -8.58 -15.25 -0.81
CA GLN A 182 -7.35 -15.72 -0.14
C GLN A 182 -6.23 -16.02 -1.13
N GLN A 183 -6.55 -16.62 -2.27
CA GLN A 183 -5.55 -16.89 -3.31
C GLN A 183 -5.06 -15.59 -3.95
N ILE A 184 -5.97 -14.64 -4.23
CA ILE A 184 -5.60 -13.32 -4.74
C ILE A 184 -4.66 -12.61 -3.77
N ILE A 185 -4.94 -12.65 -2.45
CA ILE A 185 -4.07 -12.06 -1.42
C ILE A 185 -2.72 -12.79 -1.36
N ALA A 186 -2.71 -14.12 -1.37
CA ALA A 186 -1.48 -14.91 -1.30
C ALA A 186 -0.53 -14.65 -2.48
N TRP A 187 -1.07 -14.41 -3.68
CA TRP A 187 -0.27 -14.11 -4.87
C TRP A 187 0.05 -12.62 -5.05
N SER A 188 -0.77 -11.73 -4.51
CA SER A 188 -0.50 -10.28 -4.54
C SER A 188 0.47 -9.83 -3.44
N THR A 189 0.42 -10.43 -2.24
CA THR A 189 1.32 -10.09 -1.11
C THR A 189 2.81 -10.04 -1.50
N PRO A 190 3.37 -11.01 -2.25
CA PRO A 190 4.77 -10.94 -2.70
C PRO A 190 5.06 -9.71 -3.56
N MET A 191 4.16 -9.39 -4.49
CA MET A 191 4.29 -8.20 -5.34
C MET A 191 4.21 -6.92 -4.50
N LEU A 192 3.36 -6.89 -3.47
CA LEU A 192 3.28 -5.76 -2.54
C LEU A 192 4.57 -5.61 -1.73
N MET A 193 5.12 -6.71 -1.20
CA MET A 193 6.39 -6.71 -0.45
C MET A 193 7.58 -6.22 -1.30
N PHE A 194 7.50 -6.36 -2.63
CA PHE A 194 8.46 -5.77 -3.56
C PHE A 194 8.20 -4.29 -3.85
N LEU A 195 6.96 -3.95 -4.22
CA LEU A 195 6.61 -2.61 -4.69
C LEU A 195 6.56 -1.55 -3.58
N TYR A 196 6.15 -1.94 -2.37
CA TYR A 196 6.01 -0.99 -1.25
C TYR A 196 7.32 -0.35 -0.80
N PRO A 197 8.41 -1.11 -0.57
CA PRO A 197 9.72 -0.53 -0.28
C PRO A 197 10.15 0.52 -1.31
N LEU A 198 9.99 0.20 -2.60
CA LEU A 198 10.34 1.10 -3.69
C LEU A 198 9.47 2.36 -3.69
N ALA A 199 8.15 2.20 -3.58
CA ALA A 199 7.20 3.30 -3.51
C ALA A 199 7.50 4.24 -2.34
N MET A 200 7.73 3.70 -1.14
CA MET A 200 8.03 4.49 0.06
C MET A 200 9.34 5.27 -0.09
N VAL A 201 10.41 4.62 -0.55
CA VAL A 201 11.69 5.29 -0.81
C VAL A 201 11.53 6.41 -1.83
N LEU A 202 10.83 6.17 -2.94
CA LEU A 202 10.61 7.18 -3.97
C LEU A 202 9.78 8.36 -3.48
N ILE A 203 8.75 8.12 -2.65
CA ILE A 203 7.97 9.18 -2.01
C ILE A 203 8.85 10.00 -1.08
N LEU A 204 9.61 9.36 -0.19
CA LEU A 204 10.51 10.04 0.74
C LEU A 204 11.56 10.86 -0.01
N LEU A 205 12.24 10.27 -1.00
CA LEU A 205 13.20 10.99 -1.84
C LEU A 205 12.57 12.16 -2.58
N SER A 206 11.34 12.02 -3.08
CA SER A 206 10.63 13.11 -3.75
C SER A 206 10.25 14.25 -2.81
N VAL A 207 9.92 13.95 -1.55
CA VAL A 207 9.65 14.96 -0.52
C VAL A 207 10.95 15.67 -0.09
N PHE A 208 12.03 14.92 0.10
CA PHE A 208 13.33 15.47 0.51
C PHE A 208 14.19 15.97 -0.67
N SER A 209 13.71 15.80 -1.90
CA SER A 209 14.37 16.20 -3.15
C SER A 209 14.95 17.63 -3.16
N PRO A 210 14.30 18.63 -2.55
CA PRO A 210 14.86 19.98 -2.47
C PRO A 210 16.19 20.08 -1.69
N PHE A 211 16.49 19.16 -0.76
CA PHE A 211 17.72 19.19 0.03
C PHE A 211 18.98 18.79 -0.74
N PHE A 212 18.81 18.06 -1.86
CA PHE A 212 19.91 17.55 -2.68
C PHE A 212 19.74 17.91 -4.16
N ASN A 213 19.01 19.00 -4.44
CA ASN A 213 18.79 19.55 -5.78
C ASN A 213 18.35 18.53 -6.84
N ARG A 214 17.55 17.52 -6.43
CA ARG A 214 17.07 16.43 -7.31
C ARG A 214 18.20 15.64 -7.99
N ASP A 215 19.36 15.51 -7.38
CA ASP A 215 20.47 14.75 -7.95
C ASP A 215 20.07 13.27 -8.16
N GLY A 216 20.09 12.84 -9.43
CA GLY A 216 19.74 11.49 -9.85
C GLY A 216 20.64 10.41 -9.25
N VAL A 217 21.84 10.76 -8.77
CA VAL A 217 22.75 9.81 -8.11
C VAL A 217 22.21 9.36 -6.76
N VAL A 218 21.65 10.29 -5.97
CA VAL A 218 21.03 9.95 -4.68
C VAL A 218 19.85 8.99 -4.91
N TYR A 219 19.04 9.26 -5.93
CA TYR A 219 17.95 8.36 -6.34
C TYR A 219 18.45 6.98 -6.74
N ALA A 220 19.47 6.91 -7.60
CA ALA A 220 20.00 5.64 -8.08
C ALA A 220 20.55 4.77 -6.94
N PHE A 221 21.38 5.32 -6.05
CA PHE A 221 21.98 4.56 -4.95
C PHE A 221 20.92 3.99 -4.00
N VAL A 222 19.95 4.82 -3.58
CA VAL A 222 18.92 4.38 -2.64
C VAL A 222 18.01 3.35 -3.28
N VAL A 223 17.58 3.56 -4.53
CA VAL A 223 16.69 2.62 -5.24
C VAL A 223 17.38 1.28 -5.48
N VAL A 224 18.62 1.27 -5.97
CA VAL A 224 19.37 0.02 -6.21
C VAL A 224 19.58 -0.77 -4.92
N MET A 225 19.94 -0.09 -3.84
CA MET A 225 20.14 -0.73 -2.53
C MET A 225 18.83 -1.21 -1.89
N THR A 226 17.68 -0.66 -2.29
CA THR A 226 16.35 -1.09 -1.83
C THR A 226 15.82 -2.27 -2.64
N ILE A 227 16.09 -2.31 -3.95
CA ILE A 227 15.60 -3.37 -4.85
C ILE A 227 16.12 -4.75 -4.44
N VAL A 228 17.41 -4.87 -4.09
CA VAL A 228 18.02 -6.18 -3.79
C VAL A 228 17.35 -6.85 -2.58
N PRO A 229 17.19 -6.20 -1.41
CA PRO A 229 16.40 -6.74 -0.29
C PRO A 229 14.92 -6.96 -0.63
N ALA A 230 14.29 -6.04 -1.37
CA ALA A 230 12.89 -6.14 -1.71
C ALA A 230 12.58 -7.37 -2.61
N LEU A 231 13.49 -7.71 -3.53
CA LEU A 231 13.41 -8.96 -4.29
C LEU A 231 13.55 -10.19 -3.38
N GLY A 232 14.43 -10.12 -2.37
CA GLY A 232 14.56 -11.17 -1.36
C GLY A 232 13.26 -11.40 -0.60
N GLU A 233 12.62 -10.33 -0.13
CA GLU A 233 11.31 -10.39 0.54
C GLU A 233 10.22 -10.94 -0.39
N MET A 234 10.20 -10.52 -1.66
CA MET A 234 9.26 -11.04 -2.66
C MET A 234 9.37 -12.56 -2.79
N VAL A 235 10.59 -13.09 -2.95
CA VAL A 235 10.84 -14.53 -3.13
C VAL A 235 10.39 -15.33 -1.91
N VAL A 236 10.68 -14.82 -0.70
CA VAL A 236 10.28 -15.50 0.55
C VAL A 236 8.78 -15.39 0.81
N ALA A 237 8.14 -14.28 0.41
CA ALA A 237 6.70 -14.07 0.58
C ALA A 237 5.84 -14.91 -0.38
N PHE A 238 6.40 -15.43 -1.49
CA PHE A 238 5.65 -16.29 -2.40
C PHE A 238 5.12 -17.56 -1.71
N PRO A 239 4.02 -18.14 -2.22
CA PRO A 239 3.50 -19.42 -1.74
C PRO A 239 4.57 -20.51 -1.70
N SER A 240 4.37 -21.51 -0.84
CA SER A 240 5.33 -22.59 -0.54
C SER A 240 5.93 -23.29 -1.77
N VAL A 241 5.22 -23.29 -2.90
CA VAL A 241 5.72 -23.79 -4.19
C VAL A 241 7.03 -23.11 -4.61
N VAL A 242 7.17 -21.81 -4.36
CA VAL A 242 8.36 -21.02 -4.71
C VAL A 242 9.28 -20.84 -3.50
N SER A 243 8.73 -20.50 -2.34
CA SER A 243 9.55 -20.22 -1.14
C SER A 243 10.23 -21.46 -0.56
N ALA A 244 9.65 -22.66 -0.71
CA ALA A 244 10.27 -23.91 -0.25
C ALA A 244 11.22 -24.55 -1.29
N SER A 245 11.32 -23.98 -2.50
CA SER A 245 12.28 -24.42 -3.52
C SER A 245 13.73 -24.21 -3.06
N ALA A 246 14.69 -24.91 -3.69
CA ALA A 246 16.11 -24.73 -3.37
C ALA A 246 16.57 -23.27 -3.54
N PHE A 247 16.04 -22.58 -4.55
CA PHE A 247 16.27 -21.16 -4.77
C PHE A 247 15.65 -20.31 -3.66
N GLY A 248 14.38 -20.58 -3.28
CA GLY A 248 13.69 -19.86 -2.21
C GLY A 248 14.40 -19.96 -0.86
N LYS A 249 14.90 -21.16 -0.51
CA LYS A 249 15.70 -21.38 0.71
C LYS A 249 17.04 -20.66 0.69
N LEU A 250 17.73 -20.64 -0.46
CA LEU A 250 18.99 -19.91 -0.60
C LEU A 250 18.78 -18.41 -0.41
N VAL A 251 17.73 -17.86 -1.04
CA VAL A 251 17.36 -16.44 -0.87
C VAL A 251 16.92 -16.15 0.56
N ALA A 252 16.22 -17.07 1.23
CA ALA A 252 15.84 -16.92 2.63
C ALA A 252 17.07 -16.82 3.55
N THR A 253 18.08 -17.68 3.38
CA THR A 253 19.32 -17.63 4.18
C THR A 253 20.07 -16.32 3.96
N TRP A 254 20.13 -15.83 2.71
CA TRP A 254 20.72 -14.52 2.40
C TRP A 254 19.94 -13.36 3.02
N ARG A 255 18.61 -13.42 2.98
CA ARG A 255 17.72 -12.43 3.59
C ARG A 255 17.88 -12.42 5.11
N ASP A 256 18.03 -13.58 5.75
CA ASP A 256 18.15 -13.70 7.21
C ASP A 256 19.41 -13.01 7.76
N LEU A 257 20.43 -12.82 6.92
CA LEU A 257 21.62 -12.02 7.25
C LEU A 257 21.34 -10.51 7.29
N LEU A 258 20.26 -10.05 6.64
CA LEU A 258 19.90 -8.63 6.64
C LEU A 258 19.23 -8.23 7.96
N PRO A 259 19.57 -7.06 8.52
CA PRO A 259 18.91 -6.56 9.72
C PRO A 259 17.43 -6.30 9.46
N LEU A 260 16.58 -6.57 10.45
CA LEU A 260 15.11 -6.43 10.38
C LEU A 260 14.40 -7.40 9.41
N SER A 261 15.10 -8.41 8.87
CA SER A 261 14.50 -9.47 8.03
C SER A 261 13.42 -10.28 8.76
N GLY A 262 13.63 -10.58 10.05
CA GLY A 262 12.64 -11.26 10.88
C GLY A 262 11.33 -10.46 11.09
N LEU A 263 11.34 -9.17 10.74
CA LEU A 263 10.19 -8.26 10.81
C LEU A 263 9.59 -7.94 9.43
N GLY A 264 10.12 -8.51 8.33
CA GLY A 264 9.69 -8.20 6.97
C GLY A 264 10.11 -6.79 6.49
N LEU A 265 11.10 -6.19 7.15
CA LEU A 265 11.59 -4.82 6.88
C LEU A 265 13.07 -4.81 6.48
N SER A 266 13.56 -5.87 5.84
CA SER A 266 14.96 -6.01 5.42
C SER A 266 15.46 -4.90 4.49
N TRP A 267 14.56 -4.16 3.83
CA TRP A 267 14.88 -3.06 2.93
C TRP A 267 15.26 -1.75 3.64
N VAL A 268 14.82 -1.53 4.89
CA VAL A 268 14.96 -0.24 5.57
C VAL A 268 16.43 0.13 5.79
N VAL A 269 17.23 -0.80 6.32
CA VAL A 269 18.65 -0.52 6.61
C VAL A 269 19.46 -0.34 5.32
N PRO A 270 19.36 -1.21 4.30
CA PRO A 270 20.00 -0.99 3.01
C PRO A 270 19.59 0.33 2.33
N ALA A 271 18.31 0.72 2.43
CA ALA A 271 17.84 2.01 1.90
C ALA A 271 18.51 3.19 2.62
N LEU A 272 18.62 3.14 3.96
CA LEU A 272 19.31 4.17 4.74
C LEU A 272 20.81 4.24 4.40
N VAL A 273 21.47 3.10 4.24
CA VAL A 273 22.88 3.05 3.81
C VAL A 273 23.02 3.67 2.41
N GLY A 274 22.13 3.31 1.48
CA GLY A 274 22.08 3.91 0.14
C GLY A 274 21.88 5.42 0.19
N LEU A 275 21.10 5.93 1.15
CA LEU A 275 20.86 7.36 1.33
C LEU A 275 22.11 8.09 1.81
N VAL A 276 22.78 7.54 2.82
CA VAL A 276 24.03 8.11 3.37
C VAL A 276 25.11 8.13 2.29
N LEU A 277 25.27 7.04 1.54
CA LEU A 277 26.23 6.97 0.43
C LEU A 277 25.87 7.93 -0.70
N GLY A 278 24.60 8.00 -1.10
CA GLY A 278 24.12 8.92 -2.13
C GLY A 278 24.38 10.38 -1.77
N LEU A 279 24.06 10.79 -0.54
CA LEU A 279 24.34 12.14 -0.04
C LEU A 279 25.84 12.43 0.05
N GLY A 280 26.65 11.44 0.46
CA GLY A 280 28.11 11.55 0.48
C GLY A 280 28.69 11.82 -0.91
N VAL A 281 28.23 11.07 -1.92
CA VAL A 281 28.66 11.26 -3.32
C VAL A 281 28.18 12.61 -3.86
N HIS A 282 26.95 13.02 -3.54
CA HIS A 282 26.44 14.34 -3.92
C HIS A 282 27.31 15.47 -3.34
N ALA A 283 27.58 15.43 -2.03
CA ALA A 283 28.42 16.43 -1.36
C ALA A 283 29.84 16.45 -1.93
N TRP A 284 30.40 15.29 -2.29
CA TRP A 284 31.72 15.22 -2.93
C TRP A 284 31.74 15.84 -4.33
N ARG A 285 30.72 15.58 -5.16
CA ARG A 285 30.59 16.19 -6.50
C ARG A 285 30.41 17.70 -6.44
N VAL A 286 29.57 18.18 -5.53
CA VAL A 286 29.36 19.62 -5.31
C VAL A 286 30.66 20.30 -4.87
N ARG A 287 31.44 19.65 -3.97
CA ARG A 287 32.75 20.16 -3.55
C ARG A 287 33.76 20.18 -4.69
N GLN A 288 33.81 19.16 -5.53
CA GLN A 288 34.71 19.15 -6.69
C GLN A 288 34.39 20.25 -7.69
N ALA A 289 33.11 20.44 -8.01
CA ALA A 289 32.66 21.50 -8.90
C ALA A 289 33.06 22.90 -8.39
N ALA A 290 32.92 23.12 -7.08
CA ALA A 290 33.34 24.37 -6.44
C ALA A 290 34.87 24.57 -6.45
N THR A 291 35.67 23.51 -6.38
CA THR A 291 37.14 23.62 -6.46
C THR A 291 37.61 23.91 -7.88
N SER A 292 36.95 23.39 -8.91
CA SER A 292 37.29 23.68 -10.32
C SER A 292 37.03 25.14 -10.72
N GLU A 293 35.96 25.78 -10.22
CA GLU A 293 35.66 27.19 -10.50
C GLU A 293 36.63 28.19 -9.83
N VAL A 294 37.45 27.75 -8.87
CA VAL A 294 38.43 28.60 -8.18
C VAL A 294 39.82 28.53 -8.82
N VAL A 295 40.03 27.55 -9.71
CA VAL A 295 41.32 27.30 -10.38
C VAL A 295 41.38 27.92 -11.79
N ASP A 296 40.22 28.28 -12.35
CA ASP A 296 40.08 29.06 -13.61
C ASP A 296 39.97 30.58 -13.33
#